data_AF-A0A9N8DZW8-F1
#
_entry.id   AF-A0A9N8DZW8-F1
#
_cell.length_a   1.000
_cell.length_b   1.000
_cell.length_c   1.000
_cell.angle_alpha   90.00
_cell.angle_beta   90.00
_cell.angle_gamma   90.00
#
_symmetry.space_group_name_H-M   'P 1'
#
loop_
_entity.id
_entity.type
_entity.pdbx_description
1 polymer ?
#
loop_
_entity_poly.entity_id
_entity_poly.type
_entity_poly.pdbx_seq_one_letter_code
_entity_poly.pdbx_strand_id
1 'polypeptide(L)'
;MNATNQQIRKKWIDESHDDTEAIRKLVGEALPGCASVLVLRGDHQTISLDDLLALGRCGGSFLELSKLLATLEEVPLGILFSPNTATLAAILALPNKHLSGLAQEVLEKRKGAWIDFSLDDSGAPKNPTNYSLNFVRILNLKHSNYLTEEEGEFRDHYLRIEKVLRNHDAVISVVTGTIMKEPRLDLTWKRVCTGCGHPRCFTIFPGTSDLCGIFLAFHDHTLSSNVRERGMRTEEVVEVAPDKTHWAQCSACKANSGVTKIEDLNVRPKCHYCRLRLPCPTVECHLCRHKYVSQDGAAEKAMKSAVCAADSTTARGLRLQKADGGGAFVCPRCVCKPNDMVQEAEVKLSALLEDNSVLRTLVPFEEYDVLVDGA
;
A
#
# COMPACT_ATOMS: atom_id res chain seq x y z
N MET A 1 56.91 26.03 -31.26
CA MET A 1 56.08 27.15 -31.74
C MET A 1 54.64 26.65 -31.77
N ASN A 2 53.81 27.13 -30.85
CA ASN A 2 52.39 26.76 -30.80
C ASN A 2 51.73 27.19 -32.11
N ALA A 3 51.13 26.25 -32.83
CA ALA A 3 50.24 26.60 -33.93
C ALA A 3 49.21 27.61 -33.39
N THR A 4 49.05 28.74 -34.06
CA THR A 4 48.01 29.69 -33.68
C THR A 4 46.67 28.95 -33.72
N ASN A 5 45.76 29.20 -32.77
CA ASN A 5 44.45 28.54 -32.70
C ASN A 5 43.69 28.55 -34.05
N GLN A 6 43.99 29.54 -34.89
CA GLN A 6 43.50 29.67 -36.26
C GLN A 6 44.01 28.58 -37.22
N GLN A 7 45.27 28.15 -37.09
CA GLN A 7 45.86 27.06 -37.88
C GLN A 7 45.31 25.69 -37.48
N ILE A 8 45.05 25.47 -36.18
CA ILE A 8 44.42 24.24 -35.68
C ILE A 8 42.97 24.15 -36.17
N ARG A 9 42.20 25.25 -36.08
CA ARG A 9 40.82 25.33 -36.59
C ARG A 9 40.74 25.08 -38.10
N LYS A 10 41.66 25.67 -38.86
CA LYS A 10 41.71 25.50 -40.32
C LYS A 10 42.01 24.05 -40.70
N LYS A 11 43.02 23.45 -40.06
CA LYS A 11 43.37 22.04 -40.29
C LYS A 11 42.21 21.09 -39.98
N TRP A 12 41.44 21.35 -38.92
CA TRP A 12 40.27 20.53 -38.56
C TRP A 12 39.11 20.67 -39.58
N ILE A 13 38.83 21.87 -40.07
CA ILE A 13 37.82 22.07 -41.14
C ILE A 13 38.26 21.32 -42.42
N ASP A 14 39.54 21.42 -42.77
CA ASP A 14 40.10 20.76 -43.95
C ASP A 14 40.11 19.20 -43.80
N GLU A 15 40.07 18.68 -42.57
CA GLU A 15 40.04 17.24 -42.24
C GLU A 15 38.63 16.72 -41.92
N SER A 16 37.63 17.60 -41.79
CA SER A 16 36.22 17.27 -41.55
C SER A 16 35.53 16.78 -42.83
N HIS A 17 34.72 15.73 -42.75
CA HIS A 17 33.89 15.26 -43.88
C HIS A 17 32.67 16.15 -44.16
N ASP A 18 32.41 17.16 -43.33
CA ASP A 18 31.33 18.12 -43.49
C ASP A 18 31.89 19.55 -43.40
N ASP A 19 31.99 20.20 -44.56
CA ASP A 19 32.50 21.57 -44.77
C ASP A 19 31.36 22.54 -45.10
N THR A 20 30.23 22.40 -44.40
CA THR A 20 29.07 23.27 -44.59
C THR A 20 29.28 24.66 -43.98
N GLU A 21 28.65 25.66 -44.60
CA GLU A 21 28.71 27.08 -44.17
C GLU A 21 28.21 27.28 -42.73
N ALA A 22 27.29 26.41 -42.27
CA ALA A 22 26.78 26.39 -40.91
C ALA A 22 27.88 26.04 -39.87
N ILE A 23 28.69 25.01 -40.14
CA ILE A 23 29.81 24.63 -39.25
C ILE A 23 30.86 25.74 -39.21
N ARG A 24 31.18 26.33 -40.36
CA ARG A 24 32.12 27.47 -40.46
C ARG A 24 31.66 28.67 -39.63
N LYS A 25 30.36 28.97 -39.63
CA LYS A 25 29.76 30.05 -38.84
C LYS A 25 29.80 29.75 -37.33
N LEU A 26 29.45 28.54 -36.92
CA LEU A 26 29.43 28.09 -35.52
C LEU A 26 30.84 28.08 -34.90
N VAL A 27 31.85 27.67 -35.66
CA VAL A 27 33.27 27.74 -35.26
C VAL A 27 33.80 29.19 -35.23
N GLY A 28 33.29 30.05 -36.11
CA GLY A 28 33.59 31.49 -36.13
C GLY A 28 33.03 32.26 -34.94
N GLU A 29 31.87 31.84 -34.42
CA GLU A 29 31.17 32.45 -33.29
C GLU A 29 31.66 31.93 -31.92
N ALA A 30 32.43 30.84 -31.88
CA ALA A 30 32.96 30.27 -30.65
C ALA A 30 34.00 31.20 -29.97
N LEU A 31 33.69 31.61 -28.73
CA LEU A 31 34.49 32.54 -27.92
C LEU A 31 35.95 32.07 -27.75
N PRO A 32 36.93 33.00 -27.74
CA PRO A 32 38.31 32.66 -27.45
C PRO A 32 38.45 32.21 -25.98
N GLY A 33 38.72 30.92 -25.74
CA GLY A 33 39.03 30.38 -24.41
C GLY A 33 38.27 29.13 -23.97
N CYS A 34 37.32 28.60 -24.76
CA CYS A 34 36.59 27.37 -24.40
C CYS A 34 37.38 26.11 -24.79
N ALA A 35 37.62 25.21 -23.83
CA ALA A 35 38.69 24.19 -23.93
C ALA A 35 38.28 22.80 -24.45
N SER A 36 37.07 22.27 -24.28
CA SER A 36 36.80 20.86 -24.66
C SER A 36 35.31 20.51 -24.79
N VAL A 37 34.99 19.59 -25.72
CA VAL A 37 33.61 19.17 -26.08
C VAL A 37 33.58 17.74 -26.66
N LEU A 38 32.40 17.15 -26.79
CA LEU A 38 32.02 15.84 -27.32
C LEU A 38 31.44 15.93 -28.76
N VAL A 39 31.89 15.06 -29.68
CA VAL A 39 31.40 14.96 -31.06
C VAL A 39 30.97 13.51 -31.39
N LEU A 40 29.92 13.36 -32.20
CA LEU A 40 29.43 12.08 -32.72
C LEU A 40 30.25 11.64 -33.94
N ARG A 41 30.61 10.36 -33.99
CA ARG A 41 31.41 9.77 -35.05
C ARG A 41 30.59 9.64 -36.35
N GLY A 42 31.13 10.14 -37.47
CA GLY A 42 30.43 10.33 -38.75
C GLY A 42 30.06 9.05 -39.52
N ASP A 43 30.39 7.89 -38.97
CA ASP A 43 30.00 6.57 -39.46
C ASP A 43 28.62 6.11 -38.98
N HIS A 44 27.99 6.86 -38.07
CA HIS A 44 26.59 6.67 -37.69
C HIS A 44 25.70 7.72 -38.35
N GLN A 45 24.57 7.25 -38.94
CA GLN A 45 23.57 8.10 -39.60
C GLN A 45 23.34 9.39 -38.80
N THR A 46 23.42 10.53 -39.48
CA THR A 46 23.26 11.87 -38.93
C THR A 46 21.99 11.94 -38.08
N ILE A 47 22.15 11.87 -36.77
CA ILE A 47 21.07 12.14 -35.81
C ILE A 47 20.94 13.65 -35.76
N SER A 48 19.86 14.17 -36.32
CA SER A 48 19.56 15.59 -36.30
C SER A 48 19.26 16.08 -34.87
N LEU A 49 19.36 17.39 -34.64
CA LEU A 49 18.90 18.00 -33.40
C LEU A 49 17.42 17.69 -33.14
N ASP A 50 16.62 17.57 -34.21
CA ASP A 50 15.22 17.15 -34.14
C ASP A 50 15.07 15.69 -33.71
N ASP A 51 16.01 14.79 -34.07
CA ASP A 51 16.03 13.40 -33.61
C ASP A 51 16.41 13.30 -32.11
N LEU A 52 17.35 14.13 -31.63
CA LEU A 52 17.68 14.23 -30.21
C LEU A 52 16.51 14.78 -29.38
N LEU A 53 15.80 15.79 -29.91
CA LEU A 53 14.60 16.35 -29.28
C LEU A 53 13.42 15.38 -29.38
N ALA A 54 13.30 14.61 -30.46
CA ALA A 54 12.30 13.56 -30.61
C ALA A 54 12.56 12.37 -29.67
N LEU A 55 13.82 11.99 -29.42
CA LEU A 55 14.21 11.00 -28.40
C LEU A 55 13.79 11.46 -26.99
N GLY A 56 13.89 12.75 -26.69
CA GLY A 56 13.37 13.36 -25.46
C GLY A 56 11.84 13.42 -25.37
N ARG A 57 11.15 13.42 -26.51
CA ARG A 57 9.67 13.52 -26.59
C ARG A 57 8.96 12.17 -26.74
N CYS A 58 9.62 11.14 -27.25
CA CYS A 58 8.97 9.89 -27.68
C CYS A 58 9.19 8.68 -26.76
N GLY A 59 9.76 8.85 -25.56
CA GLY A 59 9.99 7.72 -24.65
C GLY A 59 10.87 6.62 -25.28
N GLY A 60 11.71 7.00 -26.25
CA GLY A 60 12.62 6.10 -26.95
C GLY A 60 13.57 5.42 -25.96
N SER A 61 13.81 4.13 -26.17
CA SER A 61 14.45 3.29 -25.16
C SER A 61 15.78 3.90 -24.73
N PHE A 62 15.92 4.09 -23.42
CA PHE A 62 17.12 4.56 -22.73
C PHE A 62 18.40 3.81 -23.14
N LEU A 63 18.25 2.61 -23.70
CA LEU A 63 19.29 1.78 -24.31
C LEU A 63 19.91 2.43 -25.56
N GLU A 64 19.13 3.17 -26.36
CA GLU A 64 19.58 3.88 -27.56
C GLU A 64 20.41 5.12 -27.19
N LEU A 65 19.96 5.88 -26.18
CA LEU A 65 20.69 7.02 -25.61
C LEU A 65 22.01 6.56 -24.94
N SER A 66 21.97 5.43 -24.23
CA SER A 66 23.18 4.81 -23.67
C SER A 66 24.16 4.32 -24.74
N LYS A 67 23.67 3.76 -25.86
CA LYS A 67 24.52 3.38 -27.01
C LYS A 67 25.14 4.61 -27.68
N LEU A 68 24.37 5.69 -27.83
CA LEU A 68 24.83 6.96 -28.37
C LEU A 68 25.97 7.55 -27.51
N LEU A 69 25.76 7.64 -26.19
CA LEU A 69 26.77 8.13 -25.26
C LEU A 69 28.02 7.23 -25.19
N ALA A 70 27.89 5.95 -25.51
CA ALA A 70 29.02 5.02 -25.62
C ALA A 70 29.87 5.23 -26.88
N THR A 71 29.37 5.96 -27.88
CA THR A 71 30.08 6.26 -29.14
C THR A 71 30.74 7.64 -29.18
N LEU A 72 30.62 8.44 -28.12
CA LEU A 72 31.22 9.78 -28.04
C LEU A 72 32.74 9.67 -27.75
N GLU A 73 33.56 10.25 -28.64
CA GLU A 73 34.99 10.48 -28.44
C GLU A 73 35.24 11.97 -28.10
N GLU A 74 36.33 12.24 -27.38
CA GLU A 74 36.72 13.60 -26.98
C GLU A 74 37.31 14.36 -28.18
N VAL A 75 36.61 15.38 -28.69
CA VAL A 75 37.07 16.23 -29.80
C VAL A 75 36.64 17.69 -29.54
N PRO A 76 37.54 18.68 -29.55
CA PRO A 76 37.27 20.00 -28.99
C PRO A 76 36.32 20.87 -29.86
N LEU A 77 34.99 20.85 -29.65
CA LEU A 77 33.98 21.97 -29.85
C LEU A 77 32.45 21.63 -29.60
N GLY A 78 31.66 22.61 -29.06
CA GLY A 78 30.75 22.69 -27.85
C GLY A 78 29.26 22.32 -27.85
N ILE A 79 28.77 21.36 -27.05
CA ILE A 79 27.37 21.34 -26.54
C ILE A 79 27.38 21.77 -25.07
N LEU A 80 26.74 22.91 -24.80
CA LEU A 80 26.58 23.46 -23.45
C LEU A 80 25.33 22.84 -22.81
N PHE A 81 25.52 21.97 -21.82
CA PHE A 81 24.43 21.52 -20.97
C PHE A 81 24.16 22.53 -19.86
N SER A 82 22.89 22.70 -19.49
CA SER A 82 22.57 23.31 -18.20
C SER A 82 23.21 22.48 -17.08
N PRO A 83 23.53 23.06 -15.92
CA PRO A 83 24.21 22.33 -14.86
C PRO A 83 23.52 20.99 -14.53
N ASN A 84 22.19 20.98 -14.40
CA ASN A 84 21.44 19.77 -14.03
C ASN A 84 21.44 18.72 -15.15
N THR A 85 21.41 19.14 -16.41
CA THR A 85 21.53 18.23 -17.55
C THR A 85 22.94 17.65 -17.62
N ALA A 86 23.98 18.42 -17.26
CA ALA A 86 25.34 17.94 -17.16
C ALA A 86 25.50 16.88 -16.06
N THR A 87 24.82 17.04 -14.92
CA THR A 87 24.85 16.02 -13.85
C THR A 87 24.14 14.73 -14.28
N LEU A 88 23.01 14.83 -14.98
CA LEU A 88 22.33 13.66 -15.54
C LEU A 88 23.22 12.95 -16.57
N ALA A 89 23.83 13.69 -17.50
CA ALA A 89 24.77 13.14 -18.46
C ALA A 89 25.97 12.47 -17.77
N ALA A 90 26.48 13.05 -16.67
CA ALA A 90 27.54 12.46 -15.87
C ALA A 90 27.12 11.11 -15.26
N ILE A 91 25.90 10.98 -14.73
CA ILE A 91 25.38 9.69 -14.24
C ILE A 91 25.37 8.63 -15.35
N LEU A 92 24.93 9.02 -16.55
CA LEU A 92 24.91 8.12 -17.71
C LEU A 92 26.32 7.76 -18.21
N ALA A 93 27.29 8.65 -18.00
CA ALA A 93 28.68 8.49 -18.42
C ALA A 93 29.54 7.70 -17.41
N LEU A 94 29.08 7.46 -16.18
CA LEU A 94 29.79 6.65 -15.18
C LEU A 94 30.25 5.27 -15.68
N PRO A 95 29.47 4.51 -16.49
CA PRO A 95 29.91 3.23 -17.04
C PRO A 95 30.92 3.34 -18.18
N ASN A 96 31.11 4.54 -18.75
CA ASN A 96 32.00 4.76 -19.88
C ASN A 96 33.45 4.82 -19.39
N LYS A 97 34.32 3.97 -19.96
CA LYS A 97 35.74 3.85 -19.57
C LYS A 97 36.56 5.13 -19.71
N HIS A 98 36.16 6.02 -20.61
CA HIS A 98 36.87 7.26 -20.93
C HIS A 98 36.31 8.45 -20.18
N LEU A 99 35.00 8.46 -19.91
CA LEU A 99 34.31 9.59 -19.29
C LEU A 99 34.06 9.40 -17.80
N SER A 100 34.31 8.20 -17.23
CA SER A 100 34.01 7.91 -15.82
C SER A 100 34.73 8.84 -14.86
N GLY A 101 35.99 9.20 -15.11
CA GLY A 101 36.76 10.09 -14.23
C GLY A 101 36.17 11.50 -14.19
N LEU A 102 35.85 12.06 -15.36
CA LEU A 102 35.21 13.37 -15.48
C LEU A 102 33.79 13.36 -14.88
N ALA A 103 33.04 12.29 -15.12
CA ALA A 103 31.72 12.11 -14.54
C ALA A 103 31.74 12.11 -13.01
N GLN A 104 32.71 11.41 -12.41
CA GLN A 104 32.88 11.39 -10.95
C GLN A 104 33.19 12.78 -10.39
N GLU A 105 34.12 13.52 -11.00
CA GLU A 105 34.47 14.87 -10.56
C GLU A 105 33.26 15.82 -10.58
N VAL A 106 32.47 15.76 -11.67
CA VAL A 106 31.24 16.56 -11.80
C VAL A 106 30.21 16.18 -10.73
N LEU A 107 30.03 14.89 -10.47
CA LEU A 107 29.06 14.39 -9.49
C LEU A 107 29.48 14.72 -8.05
N GLU A 108 30.75 14.54 -7.70
CA GLU A 108 31.27 14.87 -6.37
C GLU A 108 31.18 16.37 -6.07
N LYS A 109 31.52 17.22 -7.04
CA LYS A 109 31.43 18.67 -6.90
C LYS A 109 30.00 19.18 -6.69
N ARG A 110 29.00 18.43 -7.16
CA ARG A 110 27.59 18.85 -7.13
C ARG A 110 26.74 18.13 -6.11
N LYS A 111 27.26 17.10 -5.45
CA LYS A 111 26.58 16.34 -4.38
C LYS A 111 25.90 17.27 -3.38
N GLY A 112 24.60 17.05 -3.12
CA GLY A 112 23.79 17.87 -2.20
C GLY A 112 23.29 19.21 -2.73
N ALA A 113 23.67 19.61 -3.95
CA ALA A 113 23.34 20.95 -4.50
C ALA A 113 22.53 20.91 -5.80
N TRP A 114 22.30 19.72 -6.36
CA TRP A 114 21.74 19.57 -7.70
C TRP A 114 20.35 18.96 -7.71
N ILE A 115 19.95 18.33 -6.61
CA ILE A 115 18.59 17.84 -6.42
C ILE A 115 17.89 18.69 -5.39
N ASP A 116 16.89 19.43 -5.88
CA ASP A 116 16.02 20.28 -5.09
C ASP A 116 14.67 19.57 -4.96
N PHE A 117 14.39 19.11 -3.74
CA PHE A 117 13.13 18.49 -3.35
C PHE A 117 12.28 19.44 -2.50
N SER A 118 12.53 20.76 -2.58
CA SER A 118 11.71 21.71 -1.86
C SER A 118 10.38 21.95 -2.56
N LEU A 119 9.34 22.07 -1.74
CA LEU A 119 8.02 22.47 -2.16
C LEU A 119 7.90 24.00 -2.04
N ASP A 120 7.05 24.59 -2.87
CA ASP A 120 6.64 25.98 -2.72
C ASP A 120 5.55 26.14 -1.64
N ASP A 121 5.10 27.38 -1.41
CA ASP A 121 4.10 27.70 -0.39
C ASP A 121 2.72 27.05 -0.67
N SER A 122 2.51 26.54 -1.88
CA SER A 122 1.30 25.80 -2.27
C SER A 122 1.44 24.28 -2.14
N GLY A 123 2.61 23.79 -1.71
CA GLY A 123 2.92 22.37 -1.64
C GLY A 123 3.31 21.75 -2.98
N ALA A 124 3.50 22.55 -4.03
CA ALA A 124 3.92 22.05 -5.33
C ALA A 124 5.45 21.97 -5.43
N PRO A 125 6.01 21.00 -6.18
CA PRO A 125 7.44 20.91 -6.40
C PRO A 125 8.02 22.17 -7.07
N LYS A 126 9.02 22.81 -6.45
CA LYS A 126 9.74 23.92 -7.10
C LYS A 126 10.46 23.49 -8.37
N ASN A 127 10.88 22.23 -8.42
CA ASN A 127 11.50 21.62 -9.59
C ASN A 127 10.80 20.30 -9.97
N PRO A 128 9.72 20.36 -10.76
CA PRO A 128 8.92 19.18 -11.12
C PRO A 128 9.74 18.08 -11.81
N THR A 129 10.84 18.43 -12.49
CA THR A 129 11.72 17.46 -13.16
C THR A 129 12.31 16.45 -12.18
N ASN A 130 12.64 16.90 -10.95
CA ASN A 130 13.23 16.05 -9.91
C ASN A 130 12.24 15.02 -9.35
N TYR A 131 10.95 15.26 -9.54
CA TYR A 131 9.85 14.39 -9.13
C TYR A 131 9.39 13.48 -10.27
N SER A 132 9.95 13.67 -11.48
CA SER A 132 9.61 12.83 -12.61
C SER A 132 10.16 11.42 -12.44
N LEU A 133 9.36 10.44 -12.89
CA LEU A 133 9.72 9.02 -12.81
C LEU A 133 11.04 8.70 -13.53
N ASN A 134 11.27 9.37 -14.67
CA ASN A 134 12.48 9.19 -15.46
C ASN A 134 13.72 9.67 -14.71
N PHE A 135 13.62 10.79 -13.98
CA PHE A 135 14.72 11.31 -13.17
C PHE A 135 15.08 10.34 -12.04
N VAL A 136 14.09 9.87 -11.28
CA VAL A 136 14.30 8.92 -10.17
C VAL A 136 14.89 7.59 -10.68
N ARG A 137 14.47 7.12 -11.85
CA ARG A 137 15.08 5.95 -12.50
C ARG A 137 16.55 6.17 -12.85
N ILE A 138 16.92 7.35 -13.33
CA ILE A 138 18.32 7.70 -13.63
C ILE A 138 19.15 7.67 -12.34
N LEU A 139 18.64 8.26 -11.26
CA LEU A 139 19.28 8.21 -9.93
C LEU A 139 19.50 6.78 -9.43
N ASN A 140 18.62 5.85 -9.79
CA ASN A 140 18.72 4.45 -9.39
C ASN A 140 19.79 3.65 -10.18
N LEU A 141 20.23 4.13 -11.35
CA LEU A 141 21.08 3.33 -12.23
C LEU A 141 22.45 3.04 -11.61
N LYS A 142 23.08 4.02 -10.96
CA LYS A 142 24.42 3.85 -10.35
C LYS A 142 24.70 4.87 -9.23
N HIS A 143 24.59 4.37 -8.00
CA HIS A 143 25.26 4.76 -6.75
C HIS A 143 24.66 5.84 -5.82
N SER A 144 24.48 5.40 -4.56
CA SER A 144 24.31 6.19 -3.34
C SER A 144 25.54 7.03 -2.97
N ASN A 145 26.74 6.71 -3.46
CA ASN A 145 27.98 7.36 -3.03
C ASN A 145 28.05 8.84 -3.45
N TYR A 146 27.39 9.18 -4.57
CA TYR A 146 27.31 10.53 -5.10
C TYR A 146 26.03 11.27 -4.68
N LEU A 147 25.22 10.63 -3.83
CA LEU A 147 24.06 11.22 -3.21
C LEU A 147 24.36 11.48 -1.73
N THR A 148 23.78 12.53 -1.17
CA THR A 148 23.67 12.66 0.29
C THR A 148 22.74 11.59 0.83
N GLU A 149 22.72 11.43 2.16
CA GLU A 149 21.78 10.51 2.82
C GLU A 149 20.33 10.90 2.50
N GLU A 150 20.00 12.20 2.62
CA GLU A 150 18.69 12.76 2.27
C GLU A 150 18.31 12.53 0.79
N GLU A 151 19.23 12.77 -0.15
CA GLU A 151 19.01 12.51 -1.58
C GLU A 151 18.77 11.02 -1.87
N GLY A 152 19.48 10.14 -1.14
CA GLY A 152 19.30 8.69 -1.20
C GLY A 152 17.94 8.25 -0.66
N GLU A 153 17.53 8.78 0.50
CA GLU A 153 16.22 8.52 1.10
C GLU A 153 15.08 8.98 0.18
N PHE A 154 15.20 10.18 -0.40
CA PHE A 154 14.23 10.68 -1.39
C PHE A 154 14.12 9.74 -2.59
N ARG A 155 15.25 9.35 -3.19
CA ARG A 155 15.25 8.43 -4.33
C ARG A 155 14.55 7.12 -3.96
N ASP A 156 14.92 6.51 -2.84
CA ASP A 156 14.41 5.21 -2.43
C ASP A 156 12.92 5.27 -2.09
N HIS A 157 12.48 6.40 -1.54
CA HIS A 157 11.09 6.72 -1.31
C HIS A 157 10.28 6.75 -2.62
N TYR A 158 10.71 7.54 -3.61
CA TYR A 158 10.00 7.64 -4.89
C TYR A 158 10.05 6.36 -5.72
N LEU A 159 11.10 5.55 -5.61
CA LEU A 159 11.14 4.21 -6.22
C LEU A 159 10.14 3.24 -5.58
N ARG A 160 9.85 3.37 -4.28
CA ARG A 160 8.78 2.58 -3.63
C ARG A 160 7.41 3.02 -4.13
N ILE A 161 7.17 4.33 -4.21
CA ILE A 161 5.94 4.90 -4.77
C ILE A 161 5.74 4.41 -6.21
N GLU A 162 6.78 4.45 -7.04
CA GLU A 162 6.72 3.95 -8.42
C GLU A 162 6.26 2.50 -8.47
N LYS A 163 6.79 1.63 -7.60
CA LYS A 163 6.39 0.22 -7.59
C LYS A 163 4.92 0.07 -7.24
N VAL A 164 4.40 0.87 -6.31
CA VAL A 164 2.98 0.88 -5.96
C VAL A 164 2.14 1.37 -7.15
N LEU A 165 2.52 2.50 -7.77
CA LEU A 165 1.84 3.06 -8.95
C LEU A 165 1.81 2.08 -10.14
N ARG A 166 2.95 1.46 -10.48
CA ARG A 166 3.01 0.47 -11.57
C ARG A 166 2.14 -0.76 -11.31
N ASN A 167 1.92 -1.08 -10.03
CA ASN A 167 1.10 -2.20 -9.60
C ASN A 167 -0.26 -1.72 -9.03
N HIS A 168 -0.68 -0.49 -9.34
CA HIS A 168 -1.89 0.09 -8.77
C HIS A 168 -3.13 -0.75 -9.05
N ASP A 169 -3.23 -1.28 -10.27
CA ASP A 169 -4.29 -2.19 -10.68
C ASP A 169 -3.92 -3.67 -10.56
N ALA A 170 -2.78 -3.98 -9.93
CA ALA A 170 -2.43 -5.36 -9.67
C ALA A 170 -3.46 -5.98 -8.73
N VAL A 171 -3.87 -7.20 -9.07
CA VAL A 171 -4.77 -8.01 -8.25
C VAL A 171 -3.90 -8.76 -7.26
N ILE A 172 -4.18 -8.57 -5.97
CA ILE A 172 -3.49 -9.28 -4.89
C ILE A 172 -4.48 -10.18 -4.16
N SER A 173 -4.02 -11.38 -3.78
CA SER A 173 -4.79 -12.29 -2.95
C SER A 173 -4.67 -11.87 -1.48
N VAL A 174 -5.80 -11.57 -0.86
CA VAL A 174 -5.90 -11.23 0.56
C VAL A 174 -6.80 -12.21 1.28
N VAL A 175 -6.45 -12.53 2.52
CA VAL A 175 -7.27 -13.39 3.39
C VAL A 175 -8.17 -12.50 4.24
N THR A 176 -9.48 -12.64 4.07
CA THR A 176 -10.50 -11.84 4.78
C THR A 176 -11.43 -12.74 5.58
N GLY A 177 -12.09 -12.19 6.59
CA GLY A 177 -13.16 -12.91 7.29
C GLY A 177 -14.39 -13.08 6.39
N THR A 178 -14.92 -14.30 6.27
CA THR A 178 -16.11 -14.59 5.46
C THR A 178 -17.34 -13.77 5.88
N ILE A 179 -18.00 -13.10 4.94
CA ILE A 179 -19.25 -12.37 5.21
C ILE A 179 -20.42 -13.36 5.25
N MET A 180 -21.14 -13.43 6.38
CA MET A 180 -22.34 -14.27 6.48
C MET A 180 -23.53 -13.59 5.81
N LYS A 181 -23.87 -14.04 4.59
CA LYS A 181 -25.00 -13.52 3.80
C LYS A 181 -26.35 -13.95 4.38
N GLU A 182 -26.41 -15.17 4.90
CA GLU A 182 -27.61 -15.78 5.47
C GLU A 182 -27.35 -16.25 6.90
N PRO A 183 -28.36 -16.27 7.78
CA PRO A 183 -28.20 -16.85 9.09
C PRO A 183 -27.91 -18.35 8.99
N ARG A 184 -27.05 -18.87 9.85
CA ARG A 184 -26.63 -20.28 9.81
C ARG A 184 -26.57 -20.90 11.19
N LEU A 185 -26.94 -22.17 11.29
CA LEU A 185 -26.78 -22.95 12.52
C LEU A 185 -25.32 -23.40 12.66
N ASP A 186 -24.66 -22.97 13.73
CA ASP A 186 -23.23 -23.21 13.89
C ASP A 186 -22.76 -23.16 15.35
N LEU A 187 -21.52 -23.59 15.60
CA LEU A 187 -20.93 -23.68 16.93
C LEU A 187 -20.90 -22.33 17.65
N THR A 188 -21.10 -22.34 18.96
CA THR A 188 -21.08 -21.16 19.82
C THR A 188 -20.51 -21.48 21.19
N TRP A 189 -20.12 -20.45 21.93
CA TRP A 189 -19.86 -20.56 23.36
C TRP A 189 -21.18 -20.29 24.10
N LYS A 190 -21.60 -21.25 24.91
CA LYS A 190 -22.81 -21.11 25.72
C LYS A 190 -22.45 -20.75 27.16
N ARG A 191 -23.34 -19.99 27.80
CA ARG A 191 -23.36 -19.76 29.25
C ARG A 191 -24.72 -20.21 29.77
N VAL A 192 -24.78 -20.78 30.96
CA VAL A 192 -26.04 -21.17 31.61
C VAL A 192 -26.59 -19.95 32.34
N CYS A 193 -27.84 -19.59 32.04
CA CYS A 193 -28.54 -18.51 32.75
C CYS A 193 -28.96 -18.98 34.14
N THR A 194 -28.61 -18.27 35.21
CA THR A 194 -29.02 -18.64 36.57
C THR A 194 -30.50 -18.35 36.86
N GLY A 195 -31.12 -17.46 36.09
CA GLY A 195 -32.54 -17.13 36.22
C GLY A 195 -33.48 -18.16 35.58
N CYS A 196 -33.22 -18.57 34.33
CA CYS A 196 -34.06 -19.52 33.61
C CYS A 196 -33.47 -20.93 33.45
N GLY A 197 -32.24 -21.17 33.92
CA GLY A 197 -31.57 -22.48 33.85
C GLY A 197 -31.10 -22.91 32.44
N HIS A 198 -31.43 -22.16 31.38
CA HIS A 198 -31.11 -22.57 30.01
C HIS A 198 -29.69 -22.17 29.58
N PRO A 199 -28.99 -23.02 28.80
CA PRO A 199 -27.75 -22.64 28.11
C PRO A 199 -28.08 -21.70 26.94
N ARG A 200 -27.41 -20.56 26.89
CA ARG A 200 -27.67 -19.48 25.92
C ARG A 200 -26.37 -19.01 25.28
N CYS A 201 -26.45 -18.56 24.03
CA CYS A 201 -25.30 -17.94 23.37
C CYS A 201 -24.75 -16.76 24.19
N PHE A 202 -23.43 -16.64 24.32
CA PHE A 202 -22.81 -15.56 25.08
C PHE A 202 -23.25 -14.15 24.64
N THR A 203 -23.65 -13.98 23.36
CA THR A 203 -24.04 -12.67 22.81
C THR A 203 -25.31 -12.08 23.41
N ILE A 204 -26.12 -12.89 24.11
CA ILE A 204 -27.36 -12.42 24.75
C ILE A 204 -27.18 -12.07 26.22
N PHE A 205 -25.97 -12.21 26.78
CA PHE A 205 -25.69 -11.85 28.17
C PHE A 205 -25.18 -10.40 28.25
N PRO A 206 -25.74 -9.59 29.15
CA PRO A 206 -25.22 -8.28 29.44
C PRO A 206 -24.01 -8.39 30.37
N GLY A 207 -22.82 -8.23 29.79
CA GLY A 207 -21.58 -8.20 30.54
C GLY A 207 -21.29 -9.49 31.29
N THR A 208 -20.85 -9.32 32.53
CA THR A 208 -20.54 -10.41 33.47
C THR A 208 -21.77 -11.01 34.14
N SER A 209 -22.98 -10.45 33.93
CA SER A 209 -24.23 -10.93 34.50
C SER A 209 -24.49 -12.39 34.15
N ASP A 210 -24.91 -13.19 35.13
CA ASP A 210 -25.32 -14.58 34.92
C ASP A 210 -26.79 -14.74 34.52
N LEU A 211 -27.49 -13.61 34.34
CA LEU A 211 -28.84 -13.57 33.78
C LEU A 211 -28.78 -13.22 32.30
N CYS A 212 -29.43 -14.03 31.46
CA CYS A 212 -29.52 -13.74 30.04
C CYS A 212 -30.51 -12.60 29.75
N GLY A 213 -30.30 -11.88 28.64
CA GLY A 213 -31.15 -10.77 28.23
C GLY A 213 -32.62 -11.15 28.03
N ILE A 214 -32.90 -12.41 27.68
CA ILE A 214 -34.29 -12.92 27.57
C ILE A 214 -34.95 -12.95 28.95
N PHE A 215 -34.26 -13.50 29.96
CA PHE A 215 -34.79 -13.57 31.32
C PHE A 215 -35.02 -12.17 31.89
N LEU A 216 -34.05 -11.26 31.69
CA LEU A 216 -34.14 -9.88 32.16
C LEU A 216 -35.32 -9.14 31.52
N ALA A 217 -35.48 -9.25 30.20
CA ALA A 217 -36.55 -8.56 29.51
C ALA A 217 -37.95 -9.14 29.81
N PHE A 218 -38.07 -10.43 30.17
CA PHE A 218 -39.34 -10.97 30.66
C PHE A 218 -39.76 -10.35 32.01
N HIS A 219 -38.79 -10.15 32.91
CA HIS A 219 -39.03 -9.63 34.26
C HIS A 219 -38.99 -8.09 34.34
N ASP A 220 -38.74 -7.41 33.22
CA ASP A 220 -38.81 -5.95 33.16
C ASP A 220 -40.27 -5.50 32.98
N HIS A 221 -40.84 -4.92 34.04
CA HIS A 221 -42.22 -4.42 34.08
C HIS A 221 -42.45 -3.14 33.26
N THR A 222 -41.37 -2.54 32.75
CA THR A 222 -41.45 -1.34 31.90
C THR A 222 -41.62 -1.66 30.42
N LEU A 223 -41.36 -2.92 30.01
CA LEU A 223 -41.60 -3.38 28.63
C LEU A 223 -43.10 -3.61 28.39
N SER A 224 -43.57 -3.20 27.20
CA SER A 224 -44.98 -3.33 26.84
C SER A 224 -45.45 -4.80 26.82
N SER A 225 -46.72 -5.02 27.17
CA SER A 225 -47.35 -6.36 27.17
C SER A 225 -47.16 -7.08 25.82
N ASN A 226 -47.21 -6.36 24.70
CA ASN A 226 -46.99 -6.90 23.36
C ASN A 226 -45.56 -7.43 23.14
N VAL A 227 -44.53 -6.85 23.78
CA VAL A 227 -43.14 -7.35 23.71
C VAL A 227 -42.98 -8.62 24.54
N ARG A 228 -43.67 -8.70 25.69
CA ARG A 228 -43.73 -9.90 26.53
C ARG A 228 -44.44 -11.06 25.82
N GLU A 229 -45.56 -10.77 25.14
CA GLU A 229 -46.36 -11.75 24.40
C GLU A 229 -45.72 -12.24 23.10
N ARG A 230 -45.14 -11.33 22.28
CA ARG A 230 -44.53 -11.71 20.99
C ARG A 230 -43.11 -12.27 21.13
N GLY A 231 -42.40 -11.93 22.22
CA GLY A 231 -40.96 -12.13 22.29
C GLY A 231 -40.47 -13.28 23.17
N MET A 232 -41.14 -13.58 24.29
CA MET A 232 -40.43 -14.26 25.39
C MET A 232 -41.33 -15.12 26.28
N ARG A 233 -41.78 -16.27 25.79
CA ARG A 233 -42.04 -17.41 26.69
C ARG A 233 -40.71 -18.15 26.87
N THR A 234 -40.09 -18.00 28.04
CA THR A 234 -38.78 -18.61 28.34
C THR A 234 -38.77 -20.13 28.15
N GLU A 235 -39.93 -20.76 28.33
CA GLU A 235 -40.17 -22.21 28.21
C GLU A 235 -40.18 -22.71 26.76
N GLU A 236 -40.57 -21.86 25.80
CA GLU A 236 -40.69 -22.24 24.38
C GLU A 236 -39.39 -21.98 23.60
N VAL A 237 -38.52 -21.12 24.11
CA VAL A 237 -37.27 -20.77 23.46
C VAL A 237 -36.21 -21.79 23.84
N VAL A 238 -36.21 -22.94 23.18
CA VAL A 238 -35.18 -23.98 23.31
C VAL A 238 -34.10 -23.75 22.25
N GLU A 239 -32.84 -23.69 22.67
CA GLU A 239 -31.74 -23.61 21.71
C GLU A 239 -31.54 -24.96 21.02
N VAL A 240 -31.25 -24.90 19.71
CA VAL A 240 -31.29 -26.08 18.82
C VAL A 240 -30.37 -27.22 19.26
N ALA A 241 -29.21 -26.90 19.85
CA ALA A 241 -28.27 -27.88 20.35
C ALA A 241 -27.41 -27.33 21.51
N PRO A 242 -26.78 -28.20 22.32
CA PRO A 242 -25.96 -27.80 23.46
C PRO A 242 -24.81 -26.84 23.11
N ASP A 243 -24.25 -26.94 21.90
CA ASP A 243 -23.09 -26.18 21.46
C ASP A 243 -23.33 -25.36 20.19
N LYS A 244 -24.57 -25.28 19.69
CA LYS A 244 -24.91 -24.54 18.46
C LYS A 244 -25.91 -23.41 18.71
N THR A 245 -25.89 -22.42 17.83
CA THR A 245 -26.88 -21.34 17.76
C THR A 245 -27.05 -20.90 16.32
N HIS A 246 -28.19 -20.28 16.00
CA HIS A 246 -28.31 -19.60 14.72
C HIS A 246 -27.53 -18.29 14.80
N TRP A 247 -26.48 -18.17 14.01
CA TRP A 247 -25.73 -16.93 13.90
C TRP A 247 -26.31 -16.09 12.80
N ALA A 248 -26.48 -14.79 13.06
CA ALA A 248 -26.77 -13.78 12.07
C ALA A 248 -25.74 -12.66 12.15
N GLN A 249 -25.33 -12.15 10.99
CA GLN A 249 -24.43 -10.99 10.91
C GLN A 249 -25.23 -9.70 10.77
N CYS A 250 -24.93 -8.71 11.59
CA CYS A 250 -25.53 -7.40 11.51
C CYS A 250 -25.16 -6.73 10.18
N SER A 251 -26.17 -6.32 9.43
CA SER A 251 -26.01 -5.62 8.14
C SER A 251 -25.25 -4.29 8.26
N ALA A 252 -25.32 -3.61 9.41
CA ALA A 252 -24.65 -2.34 9.69
C ALA A 252 -23.22 -2.52 10.23
N CYS A 253 -23.05 -3.04 11.45
CA CYS A 253 -21.75 -3.13 12.11
C CYS A 253 -20.94 -4.41 11.80
N LYS A 254 -21.50 -5.35 11.02
CA LYS A 254 -20.90 -6.66 10.68
C LYS A 254 -20.59 -7.57 11.87
N ALA A 255 -21.03 -7.22 13.08
CA ALA A 255 -20.93 -8.09 14.25
C ALA A 255 -21.93 -9.24 14.17
N ASN A 256 -21.50 -10.42 14.63
CA ASN A 256 -22.31 -11.63 14.67
C ASN A 256 -23.01 -11.75 16.01
N SER A 257 -24.30 -12.09 16.00
CA SER A 257 -25.10 -12.33 17.19
C SER A 257 -25.87 -13.64 17.07
N GLY A 258 -26.02 -14.35 18.19
CA GLY A 258 -26.93 -15.48 18.29
C GLY A 258 -28.39 -15.03 18.15
N VAL A 259 -29.16 -15.80 17.41
CA VAL A 259 -30.58 -15.59 17.14
C VAL A 259 -31.33 -16.83 17.61
N THR A 260 -32.34 -16.64 18.44
CA THR A 260 -33.05 -17.76 19.04
C THR A 260 -34.26 -18.22 18.22
N LYS A 261 -34.91 -17.30 17.50
CA LYS A 261 -36.00 -17.59 16.55
C LYS A 261 -35.61 -17.06 15.17
N ILE A 262 -35.15 -17.96 14.31
CA ILE A 262 -34.63 -17.60 12.98
C ILE A 262 -35.78 -17.27 12.02
N GLU A 263 -36.92 -17.93 12.20
CA GLU A 263 -38.18 -17.76 11.48
C GLU A 263 -38.76 -16.35 11.59
N ASP A 264 -38.45 -15.63 12.68
CA ASP A 264 -38.86 -14.24 12.89
C ASP A 264 -37.99 -13.24 12.12
N LEU A 265 -36.90 -13.68 11.47
CA LEU A 265 -36.04 -12.83 10.65
C LEU A 265 -36.64 -12.64 9.25
N ASN A 266 -37.51 -11.63 9.11
CA ASN A 266 -38.12 -11.24 7.83
C ASN A 266 -37.35 -10.14 7.06
N VAL A 267 -36.27 -9.61 7.63
CA VAL A 267 -35.44 -8.56 7.04
C VAL A 267 -33.96 -8.83 7.31
N ARG A 268 -33.06 -8.16 6.58
CA ARG A 268 -31.62 -8.25 6.84
C ARG A 268 -31.32 -7.99 8.32
N PRO A 269 -30.64 -8.91 9.03
CA PRO A 269 -30.45 -8.80 10.47
C PRO A 269 -29.74 -7.50 10.87
N LYS A 270 -30.18 -6.93 11.98
CA LYS A 270 -29.50 -5.84 12.69
C LYS A 270 -29.40 -6.22 14.17
N CYS A 271 -28.23 -6.05 14.76
CA CYS A 271 -28.05 -6.23 16.20
C CYS A 271 -28.86 -5.19 16.98
N HIS A 272 -29.12 -5.49 18.26
CA HIS A 272 -29.88 -4.61 19.16
C HIS A 272 -29.34 -3.15 19.17
N TYR A 273 -28.02 -2.99 19.29
CA TYR A 273 -27.35 -1.68 19.31
C TYR A 273 -27.57 -0.87 18.04
N CYS A 274 -27.36 -1.48 16.87
CA CYS A 274 -27.58 -0.78 15.60
C CYS A 274 -29.05 -0.43 15.36
N ARG A 275 -30.01 -1.20 15.92
CA ARG A 275 -31.44 -0.82 15.88
C ARG A 275 -31.71 0.43 16.70
N LEU A 276 -31.00 0.59 17.81
CA LEU A 276 -31.09 1.76 18.69
C LEU A 276 -30.14 2.91 18.31
N ARG A 277 -29.37 2.77 17.21
CA ARG A 277 -28.31 3.71 16.81
C ARG A 277 -27.24 3.94 17.89
N LEU A 278 -26.97 2.90 18.69
CA LEU A 278 -25.95 2.91 19.72
C LEU A 278 -24.66 2.21 19.22
N PRO A 279 -23.49 2.56 19.77
CA PRO A 279 -22.26 1.80 19.55
C PRO A 279 -22.44 0.34 19.96
N CYS A 280 -22.09 -0.58 19.05
CA CYS A 280 -22.19 -2.02 19.32
C CYS A 280 -20.93 -2.49 20.06
N PRO A 281 -21.02 -3.00 21.29
CA PRO A 281 -19.90 -3.63 21.96
C PRO A 281 -19.59 -4.95 21.25
N THR A 282 -18.33 -5.13 20.88
CA THR A 282 -17.87 -6.30 20.13
C THR A 282 -16.59 -6.86 20.68
N VAL A 283 -16.47 -8.18 20.64
CA VAL A 283 -15.18 -8.89 20.75
C VAL A 283 -14.76 -9.36 19.37
N GLU A 284 -13.46 -9.31 19.06
CA GLU A 284 -12.91 -9.80 17.80
C GLU A 284 -12.18 -11.12 18.01
N CYS A 285 -12.42 -12.11 17.15
CA CYS A 285 -11.62 -13.32 17.14
C CYS A 285 -10.24 -13.03 16.54
N HIS A 286 -9.17 -13.30 17.28
CA HIS A 286 -7.82 -13.00 16.80
C HIS A 286 -7.36 -13.85 15.59
N LEU A 287 -8.03 -14.98 15.33
CA LEU A 287 -7.70 -15.86 14.19
C LEU A 287 -8.42 -15.45 12.90
N CYS A 288 -9.74 -15.29 12.94
CA CYS A 288 -10.54 -15.00 11.73
C CYS A 288 -11.02 -13.55 11.60
N ARG A 289 -10.72 -12.70 12.59
CA ARG A 289 -11.10 -11.27 12.63
C ARG A 289 -12.61 -11.00 12.61
N HIS A 290 -13.45 -12.02 12.78
CA HIS A 290 -14.89 -11.83 12.96
C HIS A 290 -15.18 -11.13 14.27
N LYS A 291 -16.07 -10.14 14.18
CA LYS A 291 -16.65 -9.44 15.33
C LYS A 291 -17.87 -10.18 15.84
N TYR A 292 -17.99 -10.33 17.14
CA TYR A 292 -19.14 -10.91 17.81
C TYR A 292 -19.71 -9.90 18.79
N VAL A 293 -21.03 -9.78 18.88
CA VAL A 293 -21.66 -8.94 19.90
C VAL A 293 -21.30 -9.51 21.26
N SER A 294 -20.60 -8.71 22.08
CA SER A 294 -20.16 -9.10 23.40
C SER A 294 -20.08 -7.86 24.28
N GLN A 295 -20.87 -7.84 25.33
CA GLN A 295 -20.79 -6.84 26.38
C GLN A 295 -19.78 -7.30 27.43
N ASP A 296 -18.93 -6.39 27.91
CA ASP A 296 -18.13 -6.46 29.14
C ASP A 296 -17.75 -7.88 29.62
N GLY A 297 -16.93 -8.60 28.82
CA GLY A 297 -16.38 -9.90 29.24
C GLY A 297 -17.28 -11.12 29.01
N ALA A 298 -18.47 -10.96 28.42
CA ALA A 298 -19.43 -12.06 28.23
C ALA A 298 -18.85 -13.21 27.39
N ALA A 299 -18.12 -12.89 26.32
CA ALA A 299 -17.49 -13.87 25.46
C ALA A 299 -16.32 -14.58 26.13
N GLU A 300 -15.50 -13.85 26.87
CA GLU A 300 -14.34 -14.35 27.61
C GLU A 300 -14.79 -15.31 28.72
N LYS A 301 -15.84 -14.95 29.47
CA LYS A 301 -16.43 -15.84 30.50
C LYS A 301 -16.96 -17.14 29.87
N ALA A 302 -17.59 -17.05 28.71
CA ALA A 302 -18.08 -18.22 27.98
C ALA A 302 -16.93 -19.09 27.46
N MET A 303 -15.88 -18.47 26.88
CA MET A 303 -14.69 -19.17 26.39
C MET A 303 -13.96 -19.87 27.53
N LYS A 304 -13.74 -19.21 28.67
CA LYS A 304 -13.10 -19.80 29.86
C LYS A 304 -13.86 -21.00 30.38
N SER A 305 -15.20 -20.93 30.40
CA SER A 305 -16.04 -22.08 30.77
C SER A 305 -15.79 -23.26 29.83
N ALA A 306 -15.65 -23.00 28.52
CA ALA A 306 -15.32 -24.02 27.53
C ALA A 306 -13.88 -24.55 27.67
N VAL A 307 -12.91 -23.73 28.07
CA VAL A 307 -11.53 -24.14 28.36
C VAL A 307 -11.51 -25.11 29.55
N CYS A 308 -12.20 -24.79 30.65
CA CYS A 308 -12.26 -25.65 31.83
C CYS A 308 -12.92 -27.01 31.55
N ALA A 309 -13.89 -27.04 30.61
CA ALA A 309 -14.56 -28.27 30.20
C ALA A 309 -13.81 -29.05 29.12
N ALA A 310 -12.74 -28.49 28.54
CA ALA A 310 -12.03 -29.12 27.43
C ALA A 310 -10.99 -30.12 27.91
N ASP A 311 -10.94 -31.28 27.26
CA ASP A 311 -9.87 -32.26 27.44
C ASP A 311 -8.56 -31.72 26.85
N SER A 312 -7.57 -31.51 27.72
CA SER A 312 -6.25 -30.96 27.41
C SER A 312 -5.41 -31.86 26.50
N THR A 313 -5.80 -33.12 26.34
CA THR A 313 -5.14 -34.06 25.43
C THR A 313 -5.65 -33.96 23.99
N THR A 314 -6.78 -33.28 23.78
CA THR A 314 -7.36 -33.10 22.45
C THR A 314 -6.79 -31.87 21.75
N ALA A 315 -6.68 -31.92 20.42
CA ALA A 315 -6.28 -30.76 19.60
C ALA A 315 -7.16 -29.53 19.85
N ARG A 316 -8.45 -29.74 20.18
CA ARG A 316 -9.40 -28.69 20.57
C ARG A 316 -9.01 -28.05 21.90
N GLY A 317 -8.75 -28.85 22.93
CA GLY A 317 -8.35 -28.37 24.26
C GLY A 317 -7.02 -27.62 24.24
N LEU A 318 -6.02 -28.14 23.52
CA LEU A 318 -4.72 -27.47 23.35
C LEU A 318 -4.86 -26.09 22.71
N ARG A 319 -5.69 -25.95 21.67
CA ARG A 319 -5.95 -24.64 21.02
C ARG A 319 -6.65 -23.66 21.96
N LEU A 320 -7.62 -24.15 22.74
CA LEU A 320 -8.33 -23.34 23.74
C LEU A 320 -7.40 -22.83 24.83
N GLN A 321 -6.54 -23.69 25.37
CA GLN A 321 -5.56 -23.30 26.39
C GLN A 321 -4.53 -22.31 25.85
N LYS A 322 -4.04 -22.51 24.63
CA LYS A 322 -3.13 -21.55 23.97
C LYS A 322 -3.78 -20.18 23.78
N ALA A 323 -5.05 -20.15 23.40
CA ALA A 323 -5.81 -18.91 23.23
C ALA A 323 -6.01 -18.17 24.56
N ASP A 324 -6.39 -18.89 25.61
CA ASP A 324 -6.59 -18.33 26.95
C ASP A 324 -5.29 -17.77 27.55
N GLY A 325 -4.18 -18.49 27.40
CA GLY A 325 -2.85 -18.04 27.86
C GLY A 325 -2.35 -16.76 27.16
N GLY A 326 -2.84 -16.47 25.95
CA GLY A 326 -2.55 -15.23 25.22
C GLY A 326 -3.52 -14.08 25.52
N GLY A 327 -4.54 -14.29 26.36
CA GLY A 327 -5.57 -13.29 26.66
C GLY A 327 -6.47 -12.92 25.47
N ALA A 328 -6.41 -13.68 24.37
CA ALA A 328 -7.06 -13.34 23.12
C ALA A 328 -8.28 -14.22 22.87
N PHE A 329 -9.43 -13.61 22.56
CA PHE A 329 -10.64 -14.35 22.24
C PHE A 329 -10.51 -15.18 20.96
N VAL A 330 -10.97 -16.42 20.99
CA VAL A 330 -11.12 -17.30 19.81
C VAL A 330 -12.56 -17.77 19.70
N CYS A 331 -13.13 -17.62 18.50
CA CYS A 331 -14.46 -18.11 18.24
C CYS A 331 -14.48 -19.66 18.21
N PRO A 332 -15.62 -20.28 18.55
CA PRO A 332 -15.72 -21.75 18.59
C PRO A 332 -15.44 -22.41 17.25
N ARG A 333 -15.78 -21.73 16.15
CA ARG A 333 -15.51 -22.25 14.81
C ARG A 333 -14.02 -22.31 14.51
N CYS A 334 -13.24 -21.27 14.80
CA CYS A 334 -11.78 -21.32 14.59
C CYS A 334 -11.08 -22.36 15.47
N VAL A 335 -11.61 -22.65 16.66
CA VAL A 335 -11.08 -23.76 17.48
C VAL A 335 -11.31 -25.11 16.80
N CYS A 336 -12.52 -25.35 16.29
CA CYS A 336 -12.94 -26.67 15.80
C CYS A 336 -12.62 -26.90 14.32
N LYS A 337 -12.75 -25.86 13.50
CA LYS A 337 -12.54 -25.83 12.05
C LYS A 337 -11.72 -24.58 11.69
N PRO A 338 -10.39 -24.64 11.84
CA PRO A 338 -9.51 -23.55 11.41
C PRO A 338 -9.76 -23.21 9.93
N ASN A 339 -9.63 -21.95 9.57
CA ASN A 339 -9.78 -21.40 8.22
C ASN A 339 -11.19 -21.44 7.60
N ASP A 340 -12.17 -22.10 8.23
CA ASP A 340 -13.56 -22.12 7.74
C ASP A 340 -14.28 -20.76 7.89
N MET A 341 -13.65 -19.83 8.60
CA MET A 341 -14.09 -18.44 8.76
C MET A 341 -13.24 -17.47 7.97
N VAL A 342 -12.32 -17.93 7.13
CA VAL A 342 -11.59 -17.03 6.25
C VAL A 342 -11.86 -17.41 4.80
N GLN A 343 -11.79 -16.42 3.94
CA GLN A 343 -11.87 -16.59 2.51
C GLN A 343 -10.71 -15.84 1.87
N GLU A 344 -10.14 -16.43 0.84
CA GLU A 344 -9.27 -15.71 -0.07
C GLU A 344 -10.14 -14.83 -0.96
N ALA A 345 -9.75 -13.58 -1.08
CA ALA A 345 -10.36 -12.62 -1.97
C ALA A 345 -9.27 -12.01 -2.83
N GLU A 346 -9.53 -11.95 -4.13
CA GLU A 346 -8.72 -11.19 -5.06
C GLU A 346 -9.21 -9.75 -5.04
N VAL A 347 -8.34 -8.84 -4.63
CA VAL A 347 -8.66 -7.42 -4.52
C VAL A 347 -7.60 -6.62 -5.24
N LYS A 348 -8.04 -5.59 -5.98
CA LYS A 348 -7.11 -4.64 -6.59
C LYS A 348 -6.41 -3.84 -5.51
N LEU A 349 -5.12 -3.58 -5.70
CA LEU A 349 -4.36 -2.73 -4.79
C LEU A 349 -4.98 -1.34 -4.65
N SER A 350 -5.48 -0.76 -5.75
CA SER A 350 -6.23 0.50 -5.78
C SER A 350 -7.40 0.53 -4.80
N ALA A 351 -8.29 -0.47 -4.88
CA ALA A 351 -9.43 -0.59 -3.97
C ALA A 351 -9.00 -0.74 -2.50
N LEU A 352 -7.91 -1.48 -2.23
CA LEU A 352 -7.38 -1.61 -0.87
C LEU A 352 -6.84 -0.31 -0.31
N LEU A 353 -6.15 0.49 -1.14
CA LEU A 353 -5.64 1.80 -0.75
C LEU A 353 -6.78 2.81 -0.51
N GLU A 354 -7.86 2.75 -1.30
CA GLU A 354 -9.07 3.55 -1.08
C GLU A 354 -9.78 3.21 0.23
N ASP A 355 -9.97 1.91 0.48
CA ASP A 355 -10.71 1.44 1.66
C ASP A 355 -9.92 1.54 2.97
N ASN A 356 -8.59 1.68 2.90
CA ASN A 356 -7.72 1.68 4.08
C ASN A 356 -6.76 2.87 4.08
N SER A 357 -7.18 3.96 4.72
CA SER A 357 -6.36 5.18 4.88
C SER A 357 -5.01 4.91 5.56
N VAL A 358 -4.91 3.91 6.44
CA VAL A 358 -3.63 3.52 7.06
C VAL A 358 -2.66 2.93 6.04
N LEU A 359 -3.15 2.18 5.03
CA LEU A 359 -2.27 1.72 3.95
C LEU A 359 -1.76 2.90 3.13
N ARG A 360 -2.55 3.97 2.99
CA ARG A 360 -2.11 5.25 2.41
C ARG A 360 -1.10 6.02 3.28
N THR A 361 -0.93 5.67 4.55
CA THR A 361 0.16 6.22 5.38
C THR A 361 1.43 5.36 5.34
N LEU A 362 1.28 4.07 5.05
CA LEU A 362 2.41 3.14 4.87
C LEU A 362 3.09 3.33 3.51
N VAL A 363 2.32 3.79 2.54
CA VAL A 363 2.85 4.35 1.31
C VAL A 363 2.90 5.85 1.52
N PRO A 364 4.07 6.48 1.64
CA PRO A 364 4.14 7.89 1.99
C PRO A 364 3.58 8.73 0.84
N PHE A 365 2.35 9.23 1.01
CA PHE A 365 1.54 9.84 -0.03
C PHE A 365 0.97 11.18 0.43
N GLU A 366 1.77 12.25 0.37
CA GLU A 366 1.18 13.60 0.23
C GLU A 366 1.06 13.98 -1.26
N GLU A 367 1.84 13.34 -2.15
CA GLU A 367 1.94 13.71 -3.57
C GLU A 367 1.28 12.73 -4.56
N TYR A 368 0.55 11.71 -4.09
CA TYR A 368 -0.11 10.71 -4.97
C TYR A 368 -1.17 11.34 -5.86
N ASP A 369 -2.05 12.13 -5.25
CA ASP A 369 -3.21 12.71 -5.92
C ASP A 369 -2.73 13.67 -7.03
N VAL A 370 -1.61 14.37 -6.81
CA VAL A 370 -0.95 15.23 -7.81
C VAL A 370 -0.44 14.43 -9.03
N LEU A 371 0.01 13.19 -8.84
CA LEU A 371 0.56 12.35 -9.90
C LEU A 371 -0.50 11.51 -10.63
N VAL A 372 -1.62 11.19 -9.97
CA VAL A 372 -2.72 10.42 -10.56
C VAL A 372 -3.74 11.31 -11.26
N ASP A 373 -4.04 12.49 -10.73
CA ASP A 373 -5.00 13.42 -11.35
C ASP A 373 -4.37 14.22 -12.52
N GLY A 374 -3.05 14.14 -12.68
CA GLY A 374 -2.29 14.80 -13.76
C GLY A 374 -1.87 13.88 -14.93
N ALA A 375 -2.20 12.58 -14.88
CA ALA A 375 -1.93 11.59 -15.93
C ALA A 375 -3.23 11.18 -16.64
#